data_AF-A0A7W1AJA9-F1
#
_entry.id   AF-A0A7W1AJA9-F1
#
_cell.length_a   1.000
_cell.length_b   1.000
_cell.length_c   1.000
_cell.angle_alpha   90.00
_cell.angle_beta   90.00
_cell.angle_gamma   90.00
#
_symmetry.space_group_name_H-M   'P 1'
#
loop_
_entity.id
_entity.type
_entity.pdbx_description
1 polymer ?
#
loop_
_entity_poly.entity_id
_entity_poly.type
_entity_poly.pdbx_seq_one_letter_code
_entity_poly.pdbx_strand_id
1 'polypeptide(L)'
;MAPTPRTFEGMHSTIVIARPAPHVVLMTITGRDAGEHGDGPQRALDEELRTGPYALWIDARRTLGASVDVSNVWARDLPSSATR
;
A
#
# COMPACT_ATOMS: atom_id res chain seq x y z
N MET A 1 10.61 -19.77 4.80
CA MET A 1 9.22 -19.68 4.30
C MET A 1 8.97 -18.22 3.99
N ALA A 2 8.49 -17.88 2.78
CA ALA A 2 8.14 -16.49 2.49
C ALA A 2 6.96 -16.09 3.39
N PRO A 3 6.92 -14.86 3.93
CA PRO A 3 5.79 -14.41 4.74
C PRO A 3 4.50 -14.42 3.91
N THR A 4 3.39 -14.78 4.54
CA THR A 4 2.08 -14.81 3.90
C THR A 4 1.67 -13.40 3.47
N PRO A 5 1.15 -13.22 2.24
CA PRO A 5 0.63 -11.92 1.79
C PRO A 5 -0.47 -11.40 2.72
N ARG A 6 -0.51 -10.08 2.92
CA ARG A 6 -1.60 -9.39 3.59
C ARG A 6 -2.57 -8.85 2.56
N THR A 7 -3.82 -9.29 2.63
CA THR A 7 -4.88 -8.92 1.69
C THR A 7 -5.94 -8.09 2.40
N PHE A 8 -6.31 -6.97 1.79
CA PHE A 8 -7.39 -6.09 2.19
C PHE A 8 -8.46 -6.13 1.11
N GLU A 9 -9.59 -6.76 1.41
CA GLU A 9 -10.72 -6.88 0.51
C GLU A 9 -11.79 -5.87 0.91
N GLY A 10 -12.21 -5.07 -0.07
CA GLY A 10 -13.32 -4.15 0.06
C GLY A 10 -14.35 -4.39 -1.04
N MET A 11 -15.39 -3.59 -1.04
CA MET A 11 -16.50 -3.73 -1.99
C MET A 11 -16.08 -3.39 -3.42
N HIS A 12 -15.13 -2.46 -3.59
CA HIS A 12 -14.78 -1.89 -4.89
C HIS A 12 -13.31 -2.08 -5.28
N SER A 13 -12.48 -2.51 -4.35
CA SER A 13 -11.04 -2.64 -4.54
C SER A 13 -10.43 -3.72 -3.65
N THR A 14 -9.25 -4.14 -4.06
CA THR A 14 -8.41 -5.07 -3.29
C THR A 14 -6.98 -4.56 -3.28
N ILE A 15 -6.37 -4.56 -2.10
CA ILE A 15 -4.96 -4.26 -1.91
C ILE A 15 -4.27 -5.48 -1.34
N VAL A 16 -3.18 -5.90 -1.97
CA VAL A 16 -2.33 -7.00 -1.51
C VAL A 16 -0.93 -6.49 -1.26
N ILE A 17 -0.36 -6.82 -0.10
CA ILE A 17 1.02 -6.50 0.27
C ILE A 17 1.76 -7.81 0.51
N ALA A 18 2.85 -8.03 -0.21
CA ALA A 18 3.65 -9.24 -0.12
C ALA A 18 5.15 -8.92 -0.11
N ARG A 19 5.93 -9.81 0.50
CA ARG A 19 7.40 -9.81 0.43
C ARG A 19 7.90 -11.07 -0.30
N PRO A 20 7.89 -11.09 -1.64
CA PRO A 20 8.30 -12.26 -2.41
C PRO A 20 9.79 -12.59 -2.27
N ALA A 21 10.62 -11.61 -1.92
CA ALA A 21 12.05 -11.77 -1.63
C ALA A 21 12.46 -10.85 -0.47
N PRO A 22 13.56 -11.12 0.26
CA PRO A 22 13.92 -10.37 1.47
C PRO A 22 13.93 -8.84 1.32
N HIS A 23 14.34 -8.35 0.16
CA HIS A 23 14.47 -6.92 -0.16
C HIS A 23 13.40 -6.41 -1.13
N VAL A 24 12.35 -7.19 -1.43
CA VAL A 24 11.31 -6.80 -2.39
C VAL A 24 9.97 -6.73 -1.66
N VAL A 25 9.36 -5.55 -1.67
CA VAL A 25 7.98 -5.37 -1.23
C VAL A 25 7.14 -5.10 -2.46
N LEU A 26 6.12 -5.94 -2.67
CA LEU A 26 5.16 -5.79 -3.77
C LEU A 26 3.81 -5.40 -3.19
N MET A 27 3.31 -4.26 -3.64
CA MET A 27 1.93 -3.83 -3.42
C MET A 27 1.15 -3.96 -4.73
N THR A 28 0.04 -4.69 -4.71
CA THR A 28 -0.87 -4.80 -5.87
C THR A 28 -2.17 -4.11 -5.52
N ILE A 29 -2.64 -3.23 -6.41
CA ILE A 29 -3.86 -2.44 -6.22
C ILE A 29 -4.78 -2.71 -7.40
N THR A 30 -6.01 -3.12 -7.09
CA THR A 30 -7.05 -3.40 -8.10
C THR A 30 -8.35 -2.70 -7.74
N GLY A 31 -9.11 -2.27 -8.75
CA GLY A 31 -10.41 -1.63 -8.53
C GLY A 31 -10.30 -0.15 -8.14
N ARG A 32 -11.36 0.38 -7.53
CA ARG A 32 -11.46 1.78 -7.11
C ARG A 32 -11.52 1.87 -5.59
N ASP A 33 -10.50 2.46 -4.98
CA ASP A 33 -10.52 2.68 -3.53
C ASP A 33 -11.34 3.94 -3.18
N ALA A 34 -12.44 3.73 -2.45
CA ALA A 34 -13.31 4.80 -1.97
C ALA A 34 -13.15 5.07 -0.45
N GLY A 35 -12.15 4.47 0.21
CA GLY A 35 -11.91 4.58 1.65
C GLY A 35 -12.32 3.35 2.46
N GLU A 36 -12.71 2.28 1.78
CA GLU A 36 -13.22 1.05 2.39
C GLU A 36 -12.18 0.30 3.24
N HIS A 37 -10.89 0.55 2.99
CA HIS A 37 -9.79 -0.11 3.71
C HIS A 37 -9.29 0.66 4.94
N GLY A 38 -9.78 1.88 5.18
CA GLY A 38 -9.27 2.76 6.25
C GLY A 38 -7.76 2.98 6.15
N ASP A 39 -7.05 2.88 7.28
CA ASP A 39 -5.58 3.00 7.37
C ASP A 39 -4.87 1.63 7.33
N GLY A 40 -5.61 0.53 7.23
CA GLY A 40 -5.08 -0.83 7.32
C GLY A 40 -3.95 -1.13 6.33
N PRO A 41 -4.13 -0.87 5.02
CA PRO A 41 -3.09 -1.08 4.02
C PRO A 41 -1.83 -0.25 4.28
N GLN A 42 -2.00 1.00 4.71
CA GLN A 42 -0.89 1.90 4.97
C GLN A 42 -0.04 1.42 6.15
N ARG A 43 -0.69 1.06 7.27
CA ARG A 43 -0.01 0.48 8.44
C ARG A 43 0.73 -0.81 8.10
N ALA A 44 0.11 -1.66 7.29
CA ALA A 44 0.72 -2.91 6.86
C ALA A 44 1.95 -2.67 5.97
N LEU A 45 1.87 -1.71 5.05
CA LEU A 45 3.00 -1.30 4.23
C LEU A 45 4.14 -0.78 5.12
N ASP A 46 3.86 0.12 6.07
CA ASP A 46 4.88 0.64 6.99
C ASP A 46 5.60 -0.45 7.79
N GLU A 47 4.88 -1.47 8.24
CA GLU A 47 5.46 -2.62 8.93
C GLU A 47 6.41 -3.42 8.02
N GLU A 48 6.05 -3.62 6.74
CA GLU A 48 6.97 -4.21 5.78
C GLU A 48 8.21 -3.34 5.60
N LEU A 49 8.03 -2.04 5.34
CA LEU A 49 9.14 -1.14 5.01
C LEU A 49 10.13 -0.98 6.18
N ARG A 50 9.68 -1.15 7.44
CA ARG A 50 10.54 -1.13 8.63
C ARG A 50 11.42 -2.37 8.82
N THR A 51 11.15 -3.47 8.11
CA THR A 51 11.84 -4.75 8.32
C THR A 51 13.28 -4.76 7.80
N GLY A 52 13.66 -3.82 6.93
CA GLY A 52 15.02 -3.68 6.41
C GLY A 52 15.06 -2.97 5.06
N PRO A 53 16.21 -2.96 4.35
CA PRO A 53 16.30 -2.41 3.01
C PRO A 53 15.24 -3.01 2.07
N TYR A 54 14.62 -2.17 1.26
CA TYR A 54 13.56 -2.59 0.35
C TYR A 54 13.68 -1.92 -1.02
N ALA A 55 13.21 -2.62 -2.03
CA ALA A 55 12.72 -2.09 -3.29
C ALA A 55 11.19 -2.25 -3.29
N LEU A 56 10.48 -1.13 -3.34
CA LEU A 56 9.03 -1.10 -3.40
C LEU A 56 8.57 -1.13 -4.85
N TRP A 57 7.75 -2.13 -5.19
CA TRP A 57 7.08 -2.23 -6.47
C TRP A 57 5.57 -2.09 -6.27
N ILE A 58 4.94 -1.25 -7.09
CA ILE A 58 3.50 -1.03 -7.05
C ILE A 58 2.91 -1.47 -8.39
N ASP A 59 2.14 -2.56 -8.39
CA ASP A 59 1.33 -2.96 -9.53
C ASP A 59 -0.07 -2.32 -9.43
N ALA A 60 -0.22 -1.18 -10.09
CA ALA A 60 -1.48 -0.45 -10.18
C ALA A 60 -2.16 -0.60 -11.55
N ARG A 61 -1.75 -1.57 -12.39
CA ARG A 61 -2.26 -1.71 -13.78
C ARG A 61 -3.77 -1.93 -13.86
N ARG A 62 -4.37 -2.46 -12.80
CA ARG A 62 -5.83 -2.70 -12.70
C ARG A 62 -6.52 -1.75 -11.71
N THR A 63 -5.85 -0.68 -11.31
CA THR A 63 -6.44 0.37 -10.47
C THR A 63 -7.28 1.31 -11.33
N LEU A 64 -8.50 1.58 -10.90
CA LEU A 64 -9.43 2.52 -11.53
C LEU A 64 -9.33 3.93 -10.93
N GLY A 65 -8.70 4.05 -9.75
CA GLY A 65 -8.41 5.29 -9.06
C GLY A 65 -8.60 5.17 -7.55
N ALA A 66 -8.28 6.24 -6.83
CA ALA A 66 -8.58 6.42 -5.42
C ALA A 66 -9.40 7.70 -5.22
N SER A 67 -10.21 7.78 -4.17
CA SER A 67 -10.87 9.03 -3.80
C SER A 67 -9.85 10.05 -3.27
N VAL A 68 -10.25 11.34 -3.26
CA VAL A 68 -9.45 12.41 -2.66
C VAL A 68 -9.25 12.15 -1.16
N ASP A 69 -10.29 11.66 -0.47
CA ASP A 69 -10.20 11.34 0.96
C ASP A 69 -9.18 10.24 1.24
N VAL A 70 -9.14 9.18 0.41
CA VAL A 70 -8.11 8.14 0.48
C VAL A 70 -6.73 8.75 0.30
N SER A 71 -6.56 9.58 -0.74
CA SER A 71 -5.28 10.23 -1.02
C SER A 71 -4.83 11.13 0.14
N ASN A 72 -5.77 11.83 0.77
CA ASN A 72 -5.51 12.68 1.93
C ASN A 72 -5.08 11.87 3.16
N VAL A 73 -5.67 10.70 3.39
CA VAL A 73 -5.25 9.80 4.49
C VAL A 73 -3.79 9.41 4.30
N TRP A 74 -3.43 8.93 3.10
CA TRP A 74 -2.06 8.55 2.78
C TRP A 74 -1.08 9.73 2.85
N ALA A 75 -1.51 10.93 2.47
CA ALA A 75 -0.67 12.12 2.49
C ALA A 75 -0.37 12.65 3.90
N ARG A 76 -1.18 12.32 4.92
CA ARG A 76 -0.97 12.80 6.30
C ARG A 76 0.38 12.36 6.88
N ASP A 77 0.82 11.17 6.51
CA ASP A 77 2.04 10.58 7.04
C ASP A 77 3.26 10.81 6.13
N LEU A 78 3.06 11.51 5.01
CA LEU A 78 4.18 12.01 4.22
C LEU A 78 4.87 13.13 5.00
N PRO A 79 6.18 13.02 5.28
CA PRO A 79 6.91 14.12 5.90
C PRO A 79 6.80 15.34 4.99
N SER A 80 6.50 16.51 5.56
CA SER A 80 6.52 17.78 4.83
C SER A 80 7.94 18.05 4.36
N SER A 81 8.28 17.62 3.15
CA SER A 81 9.62 17.78 2.60
C SER A 81 9.56 18.78 1.44
N ALA A 82 9.45 20.05 1.83
CA ALA A 82 10.01 21.16 1.07
C ALA A 82 11.21 21.73 1.85
N THR A 83 12.23 20.90 2.06
CA THR A 83 13.58 21.41 2.30
C THR A 83 14.50 20.67 1.36
N ARG A 84 15.10 21.46 0.47
CA ARG A 84 16.08 21.11 -0.56
C ARG A 84 17.25 20.30 -0.02
#